data_AF-A0A7J8PXB4-F1
#
_entry.id   AF-A0A7J8PXB4-F1
#
_cell.length_a   1.000
_cell.length_b   1.000
_cell.length_c   1.000
_cell.angle_alpha   90.00
_cell.angle_beta   90.00
_cell.angle_gamma   90.00
#
_symmetry.space_group_name_H-M   'P 1'
#
loop_
_entity.id
_entity.type
_entity.pdbx_description
1 polymer ?
#
loop_
_entity_poly.entity_id
_entity_poly.type
_entity_poly.pdbx_seq_one_letter_code
_entity_poly.pdbx_strand_id
1 'polypeptide(L)'
;MVLIEPHYADEQQEQKATNATLTPSETTPASAASSNVNGEDAASDGFETASERDVDDDEEEHHVNNQQPSEQKASDSYQDALNDEQLKEKALAQANDAKMEGNKLFGNGQFEEALLQYEIALQITAEMPTAVELRSVCHSNRAACFLKQGKYEDTIKECTKALDLNPSYIKALVRRGEAHEKLQNFEEAIA
;
A
#
# COMPACT_ATOMS: atom_id res chain seq x y z
N MET A 1 28.74 61.87 31.29
CA MET A 1 28.34 62.84 30.26
C MET A 1 27.31 62.14 29.39
N VAL A 2 26.09 62.69 29.36
CA VAL A 2 24.89 62.35 28.56
C VAL A 2 24.14 61.04 28.87
N LEU A 3 23.06 61.22 29.64
CA LEU A 3 21.81 60.44 29.69
C LEU A 3 21.04 60.57 28.36
N ILE A 4 20.17 59.59 28.03
CA ILE A 4 18.77 59.73 27.54
C ILE A 4 18.30 58.36 26.98
N GLU A 5 17.33 57.73 27.66
CA GLU A 5 16.40 56.72 27.12
C GLU A 5 15.16 57.43 26.47
N PRO A 6 14.03 56.76 26.20
CA PRO A 6 13.60 56.03 25.00
C PRO A 6 12.40 56.74 24.28
N HIS A 7 12.01 56.35 23.05
CA HIS A 7 10.72 56.80 22.50
C HIS A 7 10.12 55.93 21.36
N TYR A 8 9.09 55.14 21.73
CA TYR A 8 7.76 54.91 21.12
C TYR A 8 7.47 55.04 19.60
N ALA A 9 6.75 54.01 19.07
CA ALA A 9 5.47 54.02 18.32
C ALA A 9 5.45 52.79 17.36
N ASP A 10 4.63 51.74 17.51
CA ASP A 10 3.16 51.60 17.45
C ASP A 10 2.58 51.89 16.05
N GLU A 11 2.18 50.84 15.32
CA GLU A 11 1.14 50.93 14.27
C GLU A 11 0.49 49.56 14.04
N GLN A 12 -0.76 49.47 14.47
CA GLN A 12 -1.72 48.42 14.16
C GLN A 12 -2.28 48.64 12.75
N GLN A 13 -2.55 47.56 12.00
CA GLN A 13 -3.61 47.57 10.99
C GLN A 13 -4.52 46.36 11.16
N GLU A 14 -5.67 46.65 11.76
CA GLU A 14 -6.90 45.88 11.76
C GLU A 14 -7.57 46.00 10.38
N GLN A 15 -7.96 44.87 9.77
CA GLN A 15 -9.07 44.85 8.81
C GLN A 15 -10.03 43.72 9.14
N LYS A 16 -11.24 44.15 9.48
CA LYS A 16 -12.47 43.40 9.77
C LYS A 16 -13.22 43.04 8.49
N ALA A 17 -14.08 42.02 8.68
CA ALA A 17 -15.38 41.77 8.01
C ALA A 17 -15.29 40.99 6.68
N THR A 18 -16.19 40.07 6.31
CA THR A 18 -17.62 39.88 6.63
C THR A 18 -18.06 38.42 6.46
N ASN A 19 -19.01 37.99 7.30
CA ASN A 19 -19.81 36.76 7.18
C ASN A 19 -20.65 36.69 5.90
N ALA A 20 -20.90 35.48 5.39
CA ALA A 20 -22.10 35.15 4.62
C ALA A 20 -22.56 33.71 4.90
N THR A 21 -23.62 33.62 5.70
CA THR A 21 -24.48 32.45 5.93
C THR A 21 -25.38 32.23 4.72
N LEU A 22 -25.41 31.03 4.14
CA LEU A 22 -26.62 30.49 3.49
C LEU A 22 -26.68 28.97 3.72
N THR A 23 -27.86 28.54 4.17
CA THR A 23 -28.23 27.20 4.65
C THR A 23 -28.83 26.35 3.50
N PRO A 24 -29.49 25.19 3.73
CA PRO A 24 -29.19 23.95 3.01
C PRO A 24 -30.27 23.61 1.97
N SER A 25 -30.06 22.56 1.17
CA SER A 25 -31.15 21.92 0.42
C SER A 25 -31.12 20.42 0.68
N GLU A 26 -32.16 19.96 1.37
CA GLU A 26 -32.60 18.58 1.41
C GLU A 26 -33.20 18.19 0.06
N THR A 27 -32.91 16.98 -0.42
CA THR A 27 -33.95 16.13 -1.03
C THR A 27 -33.52 14.66 -0.98
N THR A 28 -34.33 13.84 -0.31
CA THR A 28 -34.29 12.37 -0.32
C THR A 28 -35.34 11.84 -1.34
N PRO A 29 -35.69 10.54 -1.41
CA PRO A 29 -35.24 9.61 -2.44
C PRO A 29 -36.38 8.96 -3.27
N ALA A 30 -36.05 8.26 -4.36
CA ALA A 30 -36.94 7.31 -5.05
C ALA A 30 -36.07 6.27 -5.80
N SER A 31 -36.02 5.00 -5.40
CA SER A 31 -36.98 3.90 -5.70
C SER A 31 -37.21 3.70 -7.21
N ALA A 32 -36.69 2.61 -7.77
CA ALA A 32 -37.49 1.55 -8.39
C ALA A 32 -36.60 0.55 -9.16
N ALA A 33 -36.94 -0.72 -9.00
CA ALA A 33 -36.40 -1.87 -9.69
C ALA A 33 -36.73 -1.89 -11.19
N SER A 34 -35.93 -2.60 -11.98
CA SER A 34 -36.45 -3.67 -12.85
C SER A 34 -35.32 -4.49 -13.45
N SER A 35 -35.43 -5.79 -13.16
CA SER A 35 -35.03 -6.95 -13.95
C SER A 35 -35.16 -6.76 -15.45
N ASN A 36 -34.17 -7.25 -16.20
CA ASN A 36 -34.37 -7.73 -17.57
C ASN A 36 -33.69 -9.09 -17.72
N VAL A 37 -34.56 -10.09 -17.93
CA VAL A 37 -34.29 -11.41 -18.49
C VAL A 37 -34.38 -11.34 -20.02
N ASN A 38 -33.85 -12.38 -20.69
CA ASN A 38 -33.95 -12.80 -22.10
C ASN A 38 -32.53 -13.05 -22.63
N GLY A 39 -32.17 -14.15 -23.27
CA GLY A 39 -32.86 -15.31 -23.84
C GLY A 39 -31.79 -15.94 -24.77
N GLU A 40 -31.46 -17.22 -24.59
CA GLU A 40 -31.83 -18.33 -25.50
C GLU A 40 -30.88 -18.48 -26.71
N ASP A 41 -30.80 -19.72 -27.22
CA ASP A 41 -30.03 -20.22 -28.38
C ASP A 41 -28.58 -20.67 -28.06
N ALA A 42 -28.08 -21.85 -28.44
CA ALA A 42 -28.62 -22.96 -29.24
C ALA A 42 -27.80 -24.24 -28.95
N ALA A 43 -28.43 -25.37 -29.19
CA ALA A 43 -27.84 -26.70 -29.23
C ALA A 43 -26.77 -26.85 -30.32
N SER A 44 -25.91 -27.86 -30.19
CA SER A 44 -25.58 -28.83 -31.27
C SER A 44 -24.31 -29.64 -30.95
N ASP A 45 -24.48 -30.96 -31.10
CA ASP A 45 -23.54 -32.01 -31.51
C ASP A 45 -22.36 -32.36 -30.58
N GLY A 46 -22.15 -33.61 -30.13
CA GLY A 46 -22.59 -34.90 -30.68
C GLY A 46 -21.51 -35.52 -31.55
N PHE A 47 -20.54 -36.22 -30.95
CA PHE A 47 -19.78 -37.26 -31.65
C PHE A 47 -19.31 -38.36 -30.69
N GLU A 48 -19.80 -39.56 -30.96
CA GLU A 48 -19.45 -40.83 -30.32
C GLU A 48 -18.29 -41.55 -31.05
N THR A 49 -17.84 -42.63 -30.41
CA THR A 49 -17.11 -43.81 -30.96
C THR A 49 -15.58 -43.66 -31.02
N ALA A 50 -14.79 -44.35 -30.19
CA ALA A 50 -14.60 -45.80 -29.97
C ALA A 50 -13.86 -46.49 -31.13
N SER A 51 -12.56 -46.73 -30.94
CA SER A 51 -11.72 -47.74 -31.63
C SER A 51 -10.27 -47.56 -31.17
N GLU A 52 -9.38 -48.53 -30.94
CA GLU A 52 -9.39 -49.98 -30.72
C GLU A 52 -8.17 -50.27 -29.83
N ARG A 53 -8.20 -51.38 -29.09
CA ARG A 53 -7.02 -51.94 -28.42
C ARG A 53 -6.43 -52.96 -29.37
N ASP A 54 -5.19 -52.76 -29.78
CA ASP A 54 -4.34 -53.84 -30.27
C ASP A 54 -3.21 -54.05 -29.27
N VAL A 55 -3.17 -55.27 -28.75
CA VAL A 55 -2.09 -55.84 -27.96
C VAL A 55 -1.52 -56.92 -28.86
N ASP A 56 -0.26 -56.78 -29.28
CA ASP A 56 0.55 -57.94 -29.67
C ASP A 56 2.02 -57.68 -29.33
N ASP A 57 2.58 -58.73 -28.74
CA ASP A 57 3.95 -59.00 -28.29
C ASP A 57 4.98 -58.85 -29.42
N ASP A 58 6.21 -58.42 -29.09
CA ASP A 58 7.41 -59.27 -29.20
C ASP A 58 8.71 -58.49 -28.90
N GLU A 59 9.67 -59.23 -28.36
CA GLU A 59 10.86 -58.82 -27.63
C GLU A 59 12.03 -58.24 -28.46
N GLU A 60 12.96 -57.65 -27.68
CA GLU A 60 14.41 -57.60 -27.84
C GLU A 60 15.11 -56.26 -28.16
N GLU A 61 16.09 -56.03 -27.30
CA GLU A 61 16.94 -54.87 -27.17
C GLU A 61 17.87 -54.67 -28.37
N HIS A 62 18.15 -53.40 -28.70
CA HIS A 62 19.49 -53.03 -29.12
C HIS A 62 19.93 -51.70 -28.51
N HIS A 63 20.85 -51.85 -27.58
CA HIS A 63 21.57 -50.81 -26.84
C HIS A 63 22.36 -49.92 -27.81
N VAL A 64 22.01 -48.62 -27.92
CA VAL A 64 22.90 -47.59 -28.49
C VAL A 64 23.09 -46.48 -27.47
N ASN A 65 24.18 -46.64 -26.71
CA ASN A 65 24.73 -45.66 -25.79
C ASN A 65 25.29 -44.48 -26.60
N ASN A 66 24.53 -43.38 -26.69
CA ASN A 66 25.09 -42.09 -27.13
C ASN A 66 25.23 -41.18 -25.91
N GLN A 67 26.43 -41.20 -25.33
CA GLN A 67 26.85 -40.25 -24.30
C GLN A 67 26.93 -38.85 -24.91
N GLN A 68 25.96 -38.00 -24.59
CA GLN A 68 26.13 -36.55 -24.55
C GLN A 68 26.05 -36.08 -23.09
N PRO A 69 27.17 -35.72 -22.46
CA PRO A 69 27.15 -34.96 -21.22
C PRO A 69 27.67 -33.54 -21.46
N SER A 70 26.80 -32.52 -21.67
CA SER A 70 27.21 -31.11 -21.47
C SER A 70 26.17 -29.96 -21.46
N GLU A 71 24.84 -30.14 -21.46
CA GLU A 71 23.92 -28.95 -21.53
C GLU A 71 22.93 -28.76 -20.37
N GLN A 72 22.70 -29.75 -19.50
CA GLN A 72 21.65 -29.66 -18.47
C GLN A 72 21.98 -28.77 -17.26
N LYS A 73 23.26 -28.47 -16.97
CA LYS A 73 23.62 -27.64 -15.80
C LYS A 73 23.41 -26.14 -16.02
N ALA A 74 23.34 -25.69 -17.27
CA ALA A 74 23.11 -24.29 -17.58
C ALA A 74 21.61 -23.95 -17.52
N SER A 75 20.73 -24.81 -18.07
CA SER A 75 19.28 -24.57 -18.13
C SER A 75 18.63 -24.44 -16.76
N ASP A 76 18.98 -25.31 -15.80
CA ASP A 76 18.40 -25.28 -14.46
C ASP A 76 18.80 -24.02 -13.69
N SER A 77 20.03 -23.55 -13.87
CA SER A 77 20.54 -22.31 -13.26
C SER A 77 19.83 -21.05 -13.79
N TYR A 78 19.32 -21.06 -15.02
CA TYR A 78 18.56 -19.94 -15.58
C TYR A 78 17.08 -20.01 -15.18
N GLN A 79 16.51 -21.20 -15.05
CA GLN A 79 15.11 -21.39 -14.63
C GLN A 79 14.91 -21.07 -13.13
N ASP A 80 15.83 -21.46 -12.26
CA ASP A 80 15.75 -21.12 -10.83
C ASP A 80 15.82 -19.60 -10.57
N ALA A 81 16.72 -18.90 -11.27
CA ALA A 81 16.81 -17.44 -11.17
C ALA A 81 15.56 -16.72 -11.68
N LEU A 82 14.92 -17.26 -12.73
CA LEU A 82 13.66 -16.73 -13.28
C LEU A 82 12.49 -16.93 -12.30
N ASN A 83 12.49 -18.05 -11.58
CA ASN A 83 11.50 -18.37 -10.56
C ASN A 83 11.63 -17.45 -9.33
N ASP A 84 12.87 -17.13 -8.93
CA ASP A 84 13.15 -16.22 -7.82
C ASP A 84 12.71 -14.77 -8.11
N GLU A 85 12.91 -14.29 -9.33
CA GLU A 85 12.49 -12.95 -9.74
C GLU A 85 10.95 -12.84 -9.80
N GLN A 86 10.28 -13.83 -10.38
CA GLN A 86 8.82 -13.91 -10.38
C GLN A 86 8.24 -13.98 -8.96
N LEU A 87 8.90 -14.71 -8.05
CA LEU A 87 8.48 -14.78 -6.65
C LEU A 87 8.59 -13.42 -5.96
N LYS A 88 9.67 -12.67 -6.20
CA LYS A 88 9.84 -11.30 -5.69
C LYS A 88 8.80 -10.35 -6.24
N GLU A 89 8.50 -10.43 -7.54
CA GLU A 89 7.45 -9.62 -8.16
C GLU A 89 6.07 -9.90 -7.54
N LYS A 90 5.74 -11.17 -7.34
CA LYS A 90 4.50 -11.58 -6.68
C LYS A 90 4.45 -11.10 -5.23
N ALA A 91 5.54 -11.19 -4.48
CA ALA A 91 5.63 -10.66 -3.12
C ALA A 91 5.44 -9.14 -3.09
N LEU A 92 6.05 -8.43 -4.04
CA LEU A 92 5.90 -6.96 -4.15
C LEU A 92 4.46 -6.56 -4.50
N ALA A 93 3.78 -7.34 -5.36
CA ALA A 93 2.36 -7.15 -5.64
C ALA A 93 1.52 -7.34 -4.37
N GLN A 94 1.73 -8.43 -3.63
CA GLN A 94 1.05 -8.69 -2.35
C GLN A 94 1.27 -7.58 -1.32
N ALA A 95 2.50 -7.05 -1.22
CA ALA A 95 2.79 -5.93 -0.32
C ALA A 95 2.06 -4.64 -0.74
N ASN A 96 1.95 -4.39 -2.04
CA ASN A 96 1.17 -3.26 -2.55
C ASN A 96 -0.33 -3.42 -2.27
N ASP A 97 -0.88 -4.62 -2.44
CA ASP A 97 -2.27 -4.93 -2.13
C ASP A 97 -2.57 -4.71 -0.64
N ALA A 98 -1.70 -5.22 0.25
CA ALA A 98 -1.81 -4.97 1.69
C ALA A 98 -1.78 -3.46 2.00
N LYS A 99 -0.85 -2.70 1.41
CA LYS A 99 -0.83 -1.24 1.56
C LYS A 99 -2.12 -0.58 1.04
N MET A 100 -2.68 -1.03 -0.09
CA MET A 100 -3.93 -0.47 -0.63
C MET A 100 -5.13 -0.77 0.27
N GLU A 101 -5.25 -1.98 0.82
CA GLU A 101 -6.30 -2.30 1.78
C GLU A 101 -6.13 -1.48 3.07
N GLY A 102 -4.90 -1.30 3.54
CA GLY A 102 -4.60 -0.38 4.65
C GLY A 102 -5.08 1.05 4.39
N ASN A 103 -4.88 1.57 3.17
CA ASN A 103 -5.35 2.90 2.78
C ASN A 103 -6.88 3.00 2.81
N LYS A 104 -7.57 1.94 2.35
CA LYS A 104 -9.03 1.85 2.36
C LYS A 104 -9.57 1.81 3.79
N LEU A 105 -8.99 0.98 4.65
CA LEU A 105 -9.33 0.91 6.07
C LEU A 105 -9.10 2.26 6.78
N PHE A 106 -7.99 2.93 6.46
CA PHE A 106 -7.71 4.28 6.96
C PHE A 106 -8.78 5.29 6.53
N GLY A 107 -9.20 5.25 5.26
CA GLY A 107 -10.30 6.08 4.74
C GLY A 107 -11.63 5.85 5.46
N ASN A 108 -11.86 4.63 5.95
CA ASN A 108 -13.03 4.25 6.74
C ASN A 108 -12.91 4.57 8.24
N GLY A 109 -11.77 5.11 8.69
CA GLY A 109 -11.51 5.38 10.11
C GLY A 109 -11.10 4.15 10.94
N GLN A 110 -10.90 3.00 10.30
CA GLN A 110 -10.47 1.75 10.92
C GLN A 110 -8.94 1.73 11.08
N PHE A 111 -8.44 2.54 12.01
CA PHE A 111 -7.01 2.80 12.11
C PHE A 111 -6.19 1.61 12.61
N GLU A 112 -6.74 0.77 13.48
CA GLU A 112 -6.02 -0.40 14.01
C GLU A 112 -5.86 -1.48 12.94
N GLU A 113 -6.92 -1.75 12.18
CA GLU A 113 -6.89 -2.68 11.07
C GLU A 113 -6.00 -2.17 9.93
N ALA A 114 -6.00 -0.86 9.68
CA ALA A 114 -5.08 -0.24 8.74
C ALA A 114 -3.61 -0.44 9.16
N LEU A 115 -3.29 -0.29 10.45
CA LEU A 115 -1.94 -0.54 10.97
C LEU A 115 -1.47 -1.97 10.72
N LEU A 116 -2.36 -2.96 10.89
CA LEU A 116 -2.06 -4.37 10.61
C LEU A 116 -1.75 -4.60 9.13
N GLN A 117 -2.52 -4.01 8.22
CA GLN A 117 -2.27 -4.14 6.78
C GLN A 117 -0.94 -3.50 6.36
N TYR A 118 -0.59 -2.34 6.92
CA TYR A 118 0.72 -1.75 6.66
C TYR A 118 1.87 -2.57 7.27
N GLU A 119 1.66 -3.21 8.43
CA GLU A 119 2.64 -4.14 9.01
C GLU A 119 2.91 -5.32 8.08
N ILE A 120 1.85 -5.93 7.52
CA ILE A 120 1.98 -7.02 6.55
C ILE A 120 2.82 -6.57 5.34
N ALA A 121 2.53 -5.39 4.78
CA ALA A 121 3.31 -4.84 3.67
C ALA A 121 4.80 -4.65 4.04
N LEU A 122 5.09 -4.17 5.25
CA LEU A 122 6.46 -4.00 5.76
C LEU A 122 7.19 -5.34 5.95
N GLN A 123 6.49 -6.37 6.45
CA GLN A 123 7.06 -7.69 6.66
C GLN A 123 7.44 -8.36 5.34
N ILE A 124 6.55 -8.30 4.34
CA ILE A 124 6.83 -8.84 3.00
C ILE A 124 8.04 -8.14 2.37
N THR A 125 8.19 -6.83 2.62
CA THR A 125 9.22 -6.00 1.98
C THR A 125 10.50 -5.83 2.80
N ALA A 126 10.61 -6.47 3.97
CA ALA A 126 11.70 -6.26 4.92
C ALA A 126 13.09 -6.52 4.32
N GLU A 127 13.20 -7.60 3.54
CA GLU A 127 14.45 -8.07 2.92
C GLU A 127 14.56 -7.69 1.44
N MET A 128 13.65 -6.85 0.92
CA MET A 128 13.67 -6.42 -0.48
C MET A 128 14.30 -5.04 -0.63
N PRO A 129 15.54 -4.92 -1.17
CA PRO A 129 16.19 -3.63 -1.35
C PRO A 129 15.47 -2.73 -2.34
N THR A 130 14.77 -3.31 -3.32
CA THR A 130 13.96 -2.59 -4.32
C THR A 130 12.69 -1.97 -3.73
N ALA A 131 12.27 -2.38 -2.53
CA ALA A 131 11.02 -1.96 -1.90
C ALA A 131 11.20 -0.83 -0.85
N VAL A 132 12.34 -0.13 -0.83
CA VAL A 132 12.62 0.97 0.12
C VAL A 132 11.53 2.05 0.07
N GLU A 133 11.11 2.47 -1.12
CA GLU A 133 10.04 3.48 -1.28
C GLU A 133 8.70 2.99 -0.71
N LEU A 134 8.33 1.73 -0.98
CA LEU A 134 7.10 1.14 -0.46
C LEU A 134 7.12 1.10 1.08
N ARG A 135 8.26 0.74 1.68
CA ARG A 135 8.45 0.75 3.14
C ARG A 135 8.34 2.15 3.73
N SER A 136 8.98 3.15 3.10
CA SER A 136 8.87 4.55 3.52
C SER A 136 7.41 5.03 3.50
N VAL A 137 6.68 4.70 2.43
CA VAL A 137 5.25 4.99 2.31
C VAL A 137 4.44 4.32 3.42
N CYS A 138 4.67 3.04 3.69
CA CYS A 138 3.95 2.30 4.73
C CYS A 138 4.20 2.88 6.13
N HIS A 139 5.45 3.21 6.48
CA HIS A 139 5.75 3.88 7.75
C HIS A 139 5.05 5.24 7.87
N SER A 140 5.05 6.05 6.82
CA SER A 140 4.34 7.34 6.83
C SER A 140 2.83 7.18 6.95
N ASN A 141 2.25 6.13 6.38
CA ASN A 141 0.82 5.83 6.53
C ASN A 141 0.47 5.33 7.93
N ARG A 142 1.33 4.50 8.55
CA ARG A 142 1.20 4.14 9.98
C ARG A 142 1.27 5.37 10.88
N ALA A 143 2.19 6.29 10.59
CA ALA A 143 2.25 7.57 11.29
C ALA A 143 0.93 8.35 11.17
N ALA A 144 0.28 8.34 10.01
CA ALA A 144 -1.04 8.95 9.83
C ALA A 144 -2.11 8.30 10.72
N CYS A 145 -2.10 6.96 10.86
CA CYS A 145 -3.00 6.25 11.77
C CYS A 145 -2.80 6.69 13.23
N PHE A 146 -1.54 6.74 13.69
CA PHE A 146 -1.23 7.16 15.06
C PHE A 146 -1.59 8.62 15.32
N LEU A 147 -1.37 9.49 14.34
CA LEU A 147 -1.74 10.90 14.42
C LEU A 147 -3.25 11.07 14.58
N LYS A 148 -4.05 10.29 13.85
CA LYS A 148 -5.52 10.27 14.00
C LYS A 148 -6.00 9.71 15.33
N GLN A 149 -5.22 8.84 15.97
CA GLN A 149 -5.49 8.32 17.32
C GLN A 149 -4.98 9.24 18.43
N GLY A 150 -4.30 10.36 18.11
CA GLY A 150 -3.68 11.23 19.11
C GLY A 150 -2.43 10.64 19.77
N LYS A 151 -1.83 9.61 19.19
CA LYS A 151 -0.58 8.97 19.65
C LYS A 151 0.61 9.67 18.99
N TYR A 152 0.97 10.85 19.49
CA TYR A 152 1.92 11.74 18.82
C TYR A 152 3.36 11.23 18.88
N GLU A 153 3.78 10.60 19.98
CA GLU A 153 5.11 10.00 20.11
C GLU A 153 5.31 8.86 19.10
N ASP A 154 4.30 8.01 18.92
CA ASP A 154 4.35 6.92 17.95
C ASP A 154 4.30 7.44 16.52
N THR A 155 3.58 8.55 16.28
CA THR A 155 3.61 9.28 15.01
C THR A 155 5.03 9.72 14.67
N ILE A 156 5.76 10.31 15.62
CA ILE A 156 7.13 10.78 15.42
C ILE A 156 8.08 9.61 15.12
N LYS A 157 7.94 8.49 15.85
CA LYS A 157 8.75 7.28 15.61
C LYS A 157 8.55 6.74 14.20
N GLU A 158 7.30 6.58 13.76
CA GLU A 158 7.02 6.06 12.41
C GLU A 158 7.42 7.05 11.31
N CYS A 159 7.23 8.36 11.52
CA CYS A 159 7.74 9.37 10.57
C CYS A 159 9.27 9.32 10.45
N THR A 160 9.97 9.09 11.56
CA THR A 160 11.44 8.99 11.56
C THR A 160 11.88 7.79 10.74
N LYS A 161 11.30 6.60 10.96
CA LYS A 161 11.56 5.42 10.11
C LYS A 161 11.29 5.67 8.63
N ALA A 162 10.21 6.39 8.29
CA ALA A 162 9.91 6.75 6.91
C ALA A 162 11.00 7.64 6.29
N LEU A 163 11.53 8.59 7.07
CA LEU A 163 12.55 9.55 6.64
C LEU A 163 13.95 8.95 6.62
N ASP A 164 14.24 7.96 7.46
CA ASP A 164 15.48 7.19 7.38
C ASP A 164 15.59 6.44 6.05
N LEU A 165 14.44 6.02 5.49
CA LEU A 165 14.34 5.36 4.19
C LEU A 165 14.29 6.34 3.02
N ASN A 166 13.49 7.42 3.15
CA ASN A 166 13.38 8.48 2.15
C ASN A 166 13.37 9.85 2.86
N PRO A 167 14.54 10.51 2.98
CA PRO A 167 14.68 11.78 3.69
C PRO A 167 13.86 12.94 3.10
N SER A 168 13.51 12.83 1.81
CA SER A 168 12.75 13.85 1.08
C SER A 168 11.24 13.64 1.14
N TYR A 169 10.76 12.65 1.89
CA TYR A 169 9.34 12.33 1.89
C TYR A 169 8.50 13.34 2.67
N ILE A 170 7.99 14.33 1.92
CA ILE A 170 7.27 15.50 2.45
C ILE A 170 6.12 15.13 3.39
N LYS A 171 5.33 14.09 3.08
CA LYS A 171 4.20 13.68 3.95
C LYS A 171 4.67 13.24 5.34
N ALA A 172 5.82 12.58 5.45
CA ALA A 172 6.39 12.20 6.74
C ALA A 172 6.93 13.42 7.50
N LEU A 173 7.57 14.37 6.81
CA LEU A 173 8.03 15.63 7.42
C LEU A 173 6.86 16.43 8.02
N VAL A 174 5.80 16.62 7.23
CA VAL A 174 4.61 17.36 7.66
C VAL A 174 3.94 16.72 8.87
N ARG A 175 3.71 15.40 8.82
CA ARG A 175 3.08 14.66 9.94
C ARG A 175 3.93 14.69 11.21
N ARG A 176 5.25 14.62 11.08
CA ARG A 176 6.16 14.74 12.24
C ARG A 176 6.09 16.14 12.86
N GLY A 177 6.05 17.18 12.04
CA GLY A 177 5.86 18.56 12.50
C GLY A 177 4.54 18.74 13.25
N GLU A 178 3.43 18.25 12.69
CA GLU A 178 2.11 18.29 13.34
C GLU A 178 2.13 17.55 14.69
N ALA A 179 2.77 16.39 14.78
CA ALA A 179 2.89 15.66 16.03
C ALA A 179 3.70 16.41 17.10
N HIS A 180 4.78 17.10 16.72
CA HIS A 180 5.56 17.93 17.66
C HIS A 180 4.76 19.13 18.17
N GLU A 181 4.05 19.83 17.29
CA GLU A 181 3.18 20.95 17.67
C GLU A 181 2.11 20.48 18.67
N LYS A 182 1.51 19.31 18.44
CA LYS A 182 0.52 18.75 19.35
C LYS A 182 1.12 18.42 20.71
N LEU A 183 2.29 17.79 20.79
CA LEU A 183 2.93 17.47 22.07
C LEU A 183 3.26 18.71 22.91
N GLN A 184 3.80 19.76 22.29
CA GLN A 184 4.08 21.03 22.98
C GLN A 184 2.81 21.58 23.62
N ASN A 185 1.72 21.67 22.84
CA ASN A 185 0.43 22.16 23.34
C ASN A 185 -0.11 21.34 24.54
N PHE A 186 0.16 20.03 24.61
CA PHE A 186 -0.23 19.22 25.78
C PHE A 186 0.65 19.50 26.99
N GLU A 187 1.96 19.70 26.80
CA GLU A 187 2.89 20.07 27.88
C GLU A 187 2.53 21.44 28.47
N GLU A 188 2.21 22.42 27.62
CA GLU A 188 1.78 23.76 28.05
C GLU A 188 0.41 23.76 28.75
N ALA A 189 -0.52 22.89 28.35
CA ALA A 189 -1.84 22.81 28.96
C ALA A 189 -1.84 22.23 30.40
N ILE A 190 -0.75 21.56 30.80
CA ILE A 190 -0.63 20.92 32.13
C ILE A 190 0.14 21.81 33.13
N ALA A 191 0.90 22.81 32.66
CA ALA A 191 1.71 23.71 33.49
C ALA A 191 0.89 24.82 34.17
#